data_AF-A0A401GQJ8-F1
#
_entry.id   AF-A0A401GQJ8-F1
#
_cell.length_a   1.000
_cell.length_b   1.000
_cell.length_c   1.000
_cell.angle_alpha   90.00
_cell.angle_beta   90.00
_cell.angle_gamma   90.00
#
_symmetry.space_group_name_H-M   'P 1'
#
loop_
_entity.id
_entity.type
_entity.pdbx_description
1 polymer ?
#
loop_
_entity_poly.entity_id
_entity_poly.type
_entity_poly.pdbx_seq_one_letter_code
_entity_poly.pdbx_strand_id
1 'polypeptide(L)'
;MGYSQWVSITLQNSSGQDIQTANVNLPWGKFYADDNKGRDIPASSVVDQDVPAGDSFTVYSCGREDSPTGTEGSFDVVDASSGAVIRTISWHCPYVGDNTFKLLDSNDAWAVDTSGFSQHGALGQITVAFSQF
;
A
#
# COMPACT_ATOMS: atom_id res chain seq x y z
N MET A 1 11.61 15.92 -10.66
CA MET A 1 12.39 14.72 -10.23
C MET A 1 11.76 13.93 -9.05
N GLY A 2 10.43 13.95 -8.84
CA GLY A 2 9.76 13.21 -7.76
C GLY A 2 9.51 11.71 -8.00
N TYR A 3 9.52 11.25 -9.26
CA TYR A 3 9.29 9.83 -9.62
C TYR A 3 10.38 8.85 -9.17
N SER A 4 11.52 9.39 -8.73
CA SER A 4 12.63 8.61 -8.17
C SER A 4 12.26 7.97 -6.83
N GLN A 5 11.32 8.57 -6.08
CA GLN A 5 10.78 8.02 -4.85
C GLN A 5 9.40 7.43 -5.12
N TRP A 6 9.28 6.12 -4.98
CA TRP A 6 8.08 5.38 -5.33
C TRP A 6 7.95 4.09 -4.53
N VAL A 7 6.73 3.60 -4.47
CA VAL A 7 6.35 2.31 -3.91
C VAL A 7 5.25 1.67 -4.76
N SER A 8 5.31 0.36 -4.94
CA SER A 8 4.19 -0.46 -5.38
C SER A 8 3.90 -1.52 -4.33
N ILE A 9 2.72 -1.51 -3.74
CA ILE A 9 2.32 -2.41 -2.65
C ILE A 9 1.29 -3.39 -3.22
N THR A 10 1.69 -4.63 -3.44
CA THR A 10 0.80 -5.70 -3.88
C THR A 10 0.23 -6.43 -2.67
N LEU A 11 -1.09 -6.33 -2.50
CA LEU A 11 -1.88 -7.11 -1.56
C LEU A 11 -2.16 -8.46 -2.21
N GLN A 12 -1.68 -9.55 -1.62
CA GLN A 12 -1.97 -10.92 -2.07
C GLN A 12 -2.93 -11.57 -1.09
N ASN A 13 -4.15 -11.83 -1.51
CA ASN A 13 -5.15 -12.49 -0.68
C ASN A 13 -5.13 -14.00 -0.95
N SER A 14 -4.39 -14.74 -0.12
CA SER A 14 -4.36 -16.21 -0.17
C SER A 14 -5.35 -16.85 0.81
N SER A 15 -6.23 -16.05 1.41
CA SER A 15 -7.27 -16.54 2.32
C SER A 15 -8.52 -17.02 1.57
N GLY A 16 -9.48 -17.56 2.31
CA GLY A 16 -10.81 -17.90 1.78
C GLY A 16 -11.85 -16.79 1.91
N GLN A 17 -11.46 -15.58 2.34
CA GLN A 17 -12.35 -14.43 2.54
C GLN A 17 -11.87 -13.25 1.71
N ASP A 18 -12.80 -12.40 1.28
CA ASP A 18 -12.45 -11.16 0.60
C ASP A 18 -11.89 -10.15 1.61
N ILE A 19 -10.86 -9.40 1.19
CA ILE A 19 -10.32 -8.28 1.96
C ILE A 19 -10.58 -6.99 1.19
N GLN A 20 -10.63 -5.88 1.90
CA GLN A 20 -10.90 -4.57 1.30
C GLN A 20 -9.94 -3.53 1.85
N THR A 21 -9.54 -2.57 1.02
CA THR A 21 -8.80 -1.39 1.48
C THR A 21 -9.74 -0.36 2.12
N ALA A 22 -9.33 0.27 3.21
CA ALA A 22 -10.12 1.30 3.90
C ALA A 22 -9.23 2.42 4.44
N ASN A 23 -9.84 3.52 4.90
CA ASN A 23 -9.18 4.62 5.63
C ASN A 23 -7.88 5.13 4.98
N VAL A 24 -7.90 5.29 3.65
CA VAL A 24 -6.74 5.74 2.88
C VAL A 24 -6.36 7.18 3.23
N ASN A 25 -5.09 7.39 3.57
CA ASN A 25 -4.50 8.70 3.83
C ASN A 25 -3.18 8.84 3.08
N LEU A 26 -3.00 9.97 2.37
CA LEU A 26 -1.81 10.25 1.58
C LEU A 26 -1.37 11.71 1.78
N PRO A 27 -0.68 12.04 2.87
CA PRO A 27 -0.19 13.39 3.13
C PRO A 27 0.83 13.87 2.08
N TRP A 28 1.63 12.96 1.50
CA TRP A 28 2.65 13.32 0.53
C TRP A 28 2.66 12.40 -0.69
N GLY A 29 2.96 12.99 -1.84
CA GLY A 29 3.00 12.28 -3.12
C GLY A 29 1.64 12.21 -3.81
N LYS A 30 1.48 11.20 -4.66
CA LYS A 30 0.25 10.90 -5.41
C LYS A 30 0.09 9.40 -5.59
N PHE A 31 -1.14 8.95 -5.82
CA PHE A 31 -1.40 7.62 -6.37
C PHE A 31 -1.37 7.67 -7.90
N TYR A 32 -1.02 6.54 -8.52
CA TYR A 32 -1.04 6.37 -9.97
C TYR A 32 -1.52 4.97 -10.37
N ALA A 33 -1.81 4.74 -11.65
CA ALA A 33 -2.32 3.46 -12.15
C ALA A 33 -1.44 2.86 -13.26
N ASP A 34 -1.59 1.55 -13.48
CA ASP A 34 -0.99 0.77 -14.57
C ASP A 34 0.54 0.89 -14.66
N ASP A 35 1.20 1.00 -13.51
CA ASP A 35 2.62 1.30 -13.36
C ASP A 35 3.09 2.56 -14.13
N ASN A 36 2.15 3.45 -14.49
CA ASN A 36 2.41 4.67 -15.22
C ASN A 36 2.31 5.88 -14.29
N LYS A 37 3.45 6.38 -13.82
CA LYS A 37 3.55 7.53 -12.89
C LYS A 37 2.95 8.83 -13.43
N GLY A 38 2.73 8.95 -14.74
CA GLY A 38 2.03 10.09 -15.36
C GLY A 38 0.50 9.98 -15.35
N ARG A 39 -0.04 8.82 -14.95
CA ARG A 39 -1.48 8.57 -14.86
C ARG A 39 -1.94 8.65 -13.41
N ASP A 40 -2.15 9.87 -12.94
CA ASP A 40 -2.62 10.18 -11.59
C ASP A 40 -4.03 9.61 -11.38
N ILE A 41 -4.27 9.04 -10.20
CA ILE A 41 -5.61 8.60 -9.76
C ILE A 41 -5.93 9.22 -8.39
N PRO A 42 -7.22 9.47 -8.08
CA PRO A 42 -7.62 9.95 -6.77
C PRO A 42 -7.48 8.86 -5.71
N ALA A 43 -7.36 9.25 -4.44
CA ALA A 43 -7.37 8.30 -3.31
C ALA A 43 -8.66 7.46 -3.26
N SER A 44 -9.76 7.96 -3.81
CA SER A 44 -11.02 7.23 -3.95
C SER A 44 -10.93 6.02 -4.89
N SER A 45 -9.88 5.91 -5.70
CA SER A 45 -9.59 4.71 -6.51
C SER A 45 -8.79 3.66 -5.75
N VAL A 46 -8.31 3.99 -4.54
CA VAL A 46 -7.58 3.07 -3.65
C VAL A 46 -8.43 2.70 -2.44
N VAL A 47 -9.35 3.54 -2.00
CA VAL A 47 -10.32 3.21 -0.94
C VAL A 47 -11.38 2.25 -1.45
N ASP A 48 -11.90 1.42 -0.55
CA ASP A 48 -12.99 0.46 -0.78
C ASP A 48 -12.72 -0.46 -1.99
N GLN A 49 -11.44 -0.81 -2.22
CA GLN A 49 -11.06 -1.75 -3.26
C GLN A 49 -11.11 -3.16 -2.70
N ASP A 50 -12.00 -3.97 -3.27
CA ASP A 50 -12.11 -5.39 -2.95
C ASP A 50 -10.95 -6.16 -3.58
N VAL A 51 -10.37 -7.05 -2.78
CA VAL A 51 -9.38 -8.04 -3.22
C VAL A 51 -9.98 -9.41 -2.93
N PRO A 52 -10.62 -10.04 -3.92
CA PRO A 52 -11.27 -11.33 -3.74
C PRO A 52 -10.32 -12.41 -3.24
N ALA A 53 -10.89 -13.43 -2.59
CA ALA A 53 -10.15 -14.63 -2.20
C ALA A 53 -9.38 -15.23 -3.40
N GLY A 54 -8.07 -15.42 -3.24
CA GLY A 54 -7.17 -15.93 -4.28
C GLY A 54 -6.66 -14.89 -5.28
N ASP A 55 -7.05 -13.61 -5.14
CA ASP A 55 -6.65 -12.54 -6.05
C ASP A 55 -5.63 -11.58 -5.42
N SER A 56 -5.22 -10.58 -6.20
CA SER A 56 -4.28 -9.54 -5.77
C SER A 56 -4.65 -8.17 -6.30
N PHE A 57 -4.27 -7.14 -5.53
CA PHE A 57 -4.45 -5.75 -5.90
C PHE A 57 -3.17 -4.97 -5.62
N THR A 58 -2.78 -4.07 -6.52
CA THR A 58 -1.54 -3.28 -6.34
C THR A 58 -1.85 -1.80 -6.21
N VAL A 59 -1.40 -1.22 -5.10
CA VAL A 59 -1.43 0.22 -4.83
C VAL A 59 -0.10 0.83 -5.26
N TYR A 60 -0.15 1.83 -6.13
CA TYR A 60 1.05 2.52 -6.61
C TYR A 60 1.10 3.95 -6.09
N SER A 61 2.23 4.37 -5.52
CA SER A 61 2.44 5.75 -5.11
C SER A 61 3.85 6.26 -5.40
N CYS A 62 3.97 7.55 -5.73
CA CYS A 62 5.25 8.21 -5.96
C CYS A 62 5.22 9.68 -5.57
N GLY A 63 6.40 10.30 -5.51
CA GLY A 63 6.52 11.76 -5.41
C GLY A 63 5.88 12.48 -6.60
N ARG A 64 5.42 13.70 -6.38
CA ARG A 64 4.85 14.54 -7.45
C ARG A 64 5.96 15.06 -8.36
N GLU A 65 5.66 15.17 -9.65
CA GLU A 65 6.58 15.77 -10.62
C GLU A 65 6.93 17.20 -10.19
N ASP A 66 8.20 17.59 -10.40
CA ASP A 66 8.76 18.91 -10.06
C ASP A 66 8.59 19.42 -8.63
N SER A 67 8.23 18.53 -7.71
CA SER A 67 8.24 18.76 -6.27
C SER A 67 9.35 17.91 -5.62
N PRO A 68 10.22 18.48 -4.77
CA PRO A 68 11.26 17.74 -4.03
C PRO A 68 10.63 16.97 -2.85
N THR A 69 9.62 16.16 -3.15
CA THR A 69 8.84 15.39 -2.18
C THR A 69 8.82 13.93 -2.61
N GLY A 70 8.93 13.04 -1.64
CA GLY A 70 8.70 11.62 -1.85
C GLY A 70 7.23 11.24 -1.72
N THR A 71 6.94 10.05 -1.21
CA THR A 71 5.57 9.59 -0.91
C THR A 71 5.46 9.11 0.52
N GLU A 72 4.36 9.47 1.17
CA GLU A 72 4.02 9.04 2.51
C GLU A 72 2.53 8.80 2.57
N GLY A 73 2.13 7.67 3.17
CA GLY A 73 0.74 7.33 3.31
C GLY A 73 0.48 6.11 4.16
N SER A 74 -0.81 5.84 4.32
CA SER A 74 -1.32 4.66 5.00
C SER A 74 -2.69 4.28 4.47
N PHE A 75 -3.04 3.01 4.63
CA PHE A 75 -4.40 2.52 4.47
C PHE A 75 -4.59 1.26 5.32
N ASP A 76 -5.82 1.00 5.69
CA ASP A 76 -6.21 -0.22 6.37
C ASP A 76 -6.54 -1.30 5.34
N VAL A 77 -6.26 -2.54 5.70
CA VAL A 77 -6.82 -3.72 5.06
C VAL A 77 -7.79 -4.33 6.06
N VAL A 78 -9.05 -4.45 5.66
CA VAL A 78 -10.14 -4.96 6.48
C VAL A 78 -10.69 -6.25 5.90
N ASP A 79 -11.29 -7.08 6.74
CA ASP A 79 -12.12 -8.20 6.30
C ASP A 79 -13.40 -7.63 5.68
N ALA A 80 -13.67 -7.93 4.42
CA ALA A 80 -14.77 -7.28 3.67
C ALA A 80 -16.16 -7.65 4.21
N SER A 81 -16.28 -8.77 4.91
CA SER A 81 -17.56 -9.24 5.46
C SER A 81 -17.92 -8.56 6.79
N SER A 82 -16.91 -8.34 7.63
CA SER A 82 -17.08 -7.85 9.00
C SER A 82 -16.69 -6.39 9.19
N GLY A 83 -15.90 -5.83 8.28
CA GLY A 83 -15.26 -4.51 8.41
C GLY A 83 -14.17 -4.47 9.49
N ALA A 84 -13.77 -5.61 10.05
CA ALA A 84 -12.73 -5.67 11.06
C ALA A 84 -11.35 -5.41 10.44
N VAL A 85 -10.58 -4.50 11.04
CA VAL A 85 -9.20 -4.22 10.61
C VAL A 85 -8.36 -5.48 10.76
N ILE A 86 -7.70 -5.88 9.67
CA ILE A 86 -6.73 -6.98 9.64
C ILE A 86 -5.34 -6.43 9.96
N ARG A 87 -4.91 -5.41 9.24
CA ARG A 87 -3.66 -4.66 9.41
C ARG A 87 -3.81 -3.25 8.82
N THR A 88 -3.02 -2.32 9.35
CA THR A 88 -2.78 -1.01 8.74
C THR A 88 -1.43 -1.01 8.07
N ILE A 89 -1.40 -0.73 6.77
CA ILE A 89 -0.17 -0.59 5.99
C ILE A 89 0.24 0.88 6.01
N SER A 90 1.47 1.17 6.39
CA SER A 90 2.03 2.53 6.38
C SER A 90 3.40 2.57 5.73
N TRP A 91 3.62 3.58 4.90
CA TRP A 91 4.91 3.83 4.25
C TRP A 91 5.34 5.29 4.37
N HIS A 92 6.65 5.47 4.42
CA HIS A 92 7.31 6.76 4.34
C HIS A 92 8.55 6.59 3.45
N CYS A 93 8.54 7.21 2.29
CA CYS A 93 9.62 7.19 1.30
C CYS A 93 9.97 8.65 0.99
N PRO A 94 10.84 9.28 1.80
CA PRO A 94 11.13 10.71 1.69
C PRO A 94 11.95 11.05 0.45
N TYR A 95 12.00 12.33 0.08
CA TYR A 95 12.88 12.80 -1.00
C TYR A 95 14.37 12.59 -0.66
N VAL A 96 14.73 12.79 0.61
CA VAL A 96 16.05 12.56 1.19
C VAL A 96 15.88 11.88 2.55
N GLY A 97 16.63 10.82 2.78
CA GLY A 97 16.61 10.04 4.02
C GLY A 97 16.30 8.57 3.77
N ASP A 98 16.09 7.84 4.86
CA ASP A 98 15.79 6.41 4.81
C ASP A 98 14.28 6.17 4.72
N ASN A 99 13.92 5.14 3.96
CA ASN A 99 12.55 4.71 3.85
C ASN A 99 12.12 3.92 5.09
N THR A 100 10.81 3.92 5.34
CA THR A 100 10.19 3.12 6.38
C THR A 100 8.92 2.48 5.83
N PHE A 101 8.74 1.19 6.12
CA PHE A 101 7.51 0.46 5.87
C PHE A 101 7.10 -0.26 7.15
N LYS A 102 5.83 -0.15 7.53
CA LYS A 102 5.29 -0.72 8.76
C LYS A 102 3.95 -1.39 8.50
N LEU A 103 3.79 -2.56 9.10
CA LEU A 103 2.48 -3.15 9.37
C LEU A 103 2.12 -2.78 10.82
N LEU A 104 1.00 -2.08 10.98
CA LEU A 104 0.44 -1.69 12.26
C LEU A 104 -0.87 -2.45 12.47
N ASP A 105 -1.37 -2.40 13.70
CA ASP A 105 -2.52 -3.16 14.17
C ASP A 105 -2.37 -4.67 13.98
N SER A 106 -3.21 -5.46 14.64
CA SER A 106 -3.19 -6.90 14.43
C SER A 106 -4.52 -7.55 14.74
N ASN A 107 -4.93 -8.43 13.84
CA ASN A 107 -6.03 -9.36 14.01
C ASN A 107 -5.45 -10.78 14.07
N ASP A 108 -5.72 -11.50 15.16
CA ASP A 108 -5.18 -12.83 15.43
C ASP A 108 -5.78 -13.93 14.53
N ALA A 109 -6.91 -13.64 13.86
CA ALA A 109 -7.49 -14.55 12.87
C ALA A 109 -6.71 -14.58 11.54
N TRP A 110 -5.74 -13.67 11.37
CA TRP A 110 -5.01 -13.49 10.12
C TRP A 110 -3.50 -13.56 10.33
N ALA A 111 -2.83 -14.33 9.48
CA ALA A 111 -1.39 -14.26 9.27
C ALA A 111 -1.10 -13.25 8.14
N VAL A 112 -0.12 -12.37 8.38
CA VAL A 112 0.28 -11.35 7.41
C VAL A 112 1.79 -11.31 7.31
N ASP A 113 2.30 -11.62 6.12
CA ASP A 113 3.72 -11.61 5.79
C ASP A 113 4.06 -10.48 4.82
N THR A 114 5.26 -9.91 4.93
CA THR A 114 5.72 -8.86 4.02
C THR A 114 7.16 -9.04 3.57
N SER A 115 7.46 -8.65 2.33
CA SER A 115 8.79 -8.69 1.74
C SER A 115 8.98 -7.65 0.63
N GLY A 116 10.23 -7.42 0.22
CA GLY A 116 10.58 -6.68 -0.99
C GLY A 116 10.96 -5.20 -0.82
N PHE A 117 10.79 -4.62 0.37
CA PHE A 117 11.07 -3.20 0.57
C PHE A 117 12.57 -2.87 0.77
N SER A 118 12.98 -1.68 0.33
CA SER A 118 14.35 -1.14 0.50
C SER A 118 14.37 0.03 1.47
N GLN A 119 15.38 0.08 2.36
CA GLN A 119 15.61 1.21 3.26
C GLN A 119 16.25 2.43 2.56
N HIS A 120 16.86 2.24 1.38
CA HIS A 120 17.55 3.31 0.66
C HIS A 120 17.04 3.43 -0.78
N GLY A 121 17.13 4.63 -1.35
CA GLY A 121 16.57 4.91 -2.68
C GLY A 121 15.05 4.86 -2.65
N ALA A 122 14.41 4.37 -3.71
CA ALA A 122 12.98 4.10 -3.69
C ALA A 122 12.64 2.98 -2.70
N LEU A 123 11.46 3.06 -2.08
CA LEU A 123 10.96 2.00 -1.22
C LEU A 123 10.72 0.69 -2.01
N GLY A 124 10.30 0.81 -3.27
CA GLY A 124 10.30 -0.29 -4.24
C GLY A 124 9.03 -1.13 -4.26
N GLN A 125 9.16 -2.38 -4.69
CA GLN A 125 8.04 -3.32 -4.80
C GLN A 125 7.87 -4.10 -3.49
N ILE A 126 6.71 -4.00 -2.89
CA ILE A 126 6.38 -4.65 -1.62
C ILE A 126 5.25 -5.64 -1.88
N THR A 127 5.43 -6.86 -1.42
CA THR A 127 4.34 -7.82 -1.32
C THR A 127 3.88 -7.87 0.13
N VAL A 128 2.56 -7.79 0.35
CA VAL A 128 1.90 -8.06 1.63
C VAL A 128 0.92 -9.20 1.40
N ALA A 129 1.24 -10.37 1.95
CA ALA A 129 0.45 -11.59 1.79
C ALA A 129 -0.45 -11.78 3.01
N PHE A 130 -1.74 -12.01 2.75
CA PHE A 130 -2.77 -12.25 3.76
C PHE A 130 -3.24 -13.69 3.67
N SER A 131 -3.25 -14.40 4.79
CA SER A 131 -3.80 -15.74 4.92
C SER A 131 -4.53 -15.90 6.25
N GLN A 132 -5.41 -16.89 6.34
CA GLN A 132 -6.13 -17.25 7.56
C GLN A 132 -5.68 -18.63 8.05
N PHE A 133 -5.85 -18.86 9.36
CA PHE A 133 -5.58 -20.14 10.02
C PHE A 133 -6.75 -21.13 9.91
#